data_AF-A0A0C5ECG6-F1
#
_entry.id   AF-A0A0C5ECG6-F1
#
_cell.length_a   1.000
_cell.length_b   1.000
_cell.length_c   1.000
_cell.angle_alpha   90.00
_cell.angle_beta   90.00
_cell.angle_gamma   90.00
#
_symmetry.space_group_name_H-M   'P 1'
#
loop_
_entity.id
_entity.type
_entity.pdbx_description
1 polymer ?
#
loop_
_entity_poly.entity_id
_entity_poly.type
_entity_poly.pdbx_seq_one_letter_code
_entity_poly.pdbx_strand_id
1 'polypeptide(L)'
;MIIHYSANTLVGELLLPSTYVDMCTPEDLAELAAASHWRDHPEETPMLVTVVHLQNVDGHDLGFYEVRSEQRQVFTARQLRQV
;
A
#
# COMPACT_ATOMS: atom_id res chain seq x y z
N MET A 1 -2.69 -13.96 4.80
CA MET A 1 -3.94 -13.22 5.02
C MET A 1 -4.27 -12.43 3.78
N ILE A 2 -5.53 -12.47 3.35
CA ILE A 2 -6.01 -11.68 2.22
C ILE A 2 -6.64 -10.41 2.79
N ILE A 3 -6.18 -9.26 2.32
CA ILE A 3 -6.78 -7.96 2.58
C ILE A 3 -7.62 -7.59 1.37
N HIS A 4 -8.90 -7.32 1.58
CA HIS A 4 -9.76 -6.76 0.53
C HIS A 4 -9.78 -5.25 0.65
N TYR A 5 -9.49 -4.57 -0.46
CA TYR A 5 -9.46 -3.12 -0.51
C TYR A 5 -10.18 -2.59 -1.76
N SER A 6 -10.46 -1.29 -1.77
CA SER A 6 -10.71 -0.57 -3.02
C SER A 6 -9.81 0.64 -3.13
N ALA A 7 -9.21 0.85 -4.29
CA ALA A 7 -8.39 2.01 -4.61
C ALA A 7 -9.06 2.78 -5.74
N ASN A 8 -9.38 4.05 -5.52
CA ASN A 8 -10.11 4.90 -6.47
C ASN A 8 -11.38 4.21 -7.02
N THR A 9 -12.14 3.55 -6.14
CA THR A 9 -13.35 2.75 -6.45
C THR A 9 -13.12 1.39 -7.12
N LEU A 10 -11.90 1.06 -7.53
CA LEU A 10 -11.56 -0.25 -8.08
C LEU A 10 -11.19 -1.22 -6.96
N VAL A 11 -11.86 -2.37 -6.92
CA VAL A 11 -11.61 -3.40 -5.91
C VAL A 11 -10.32 -4.16 -6.22
N GLY A 12 -9.60 -4.53 -5.17
CA GLY A 12 -8.38 -5.30 -5.26
C GLY A 12 -8.17 -6.16 -4.03
N GLU A 13 -7.25 -7.10 -4.15
CA GLU A 13 -6.86 -7.99 -3.06
C GLU A 13 -5.36 -7.93 -2.86
N LEU A 14 -4.93 -7.97 -1.60
CA LEU A 14 -3.53 -7.98 -1.23
C LEU A 14 -3.26 -9.16 -0.31
N LEU A 15 -2.43 -10.09 -0.77
CA LEU A 15 -2.00 -11.24 0.01
C LEU A 15 -0.73 -10.89 0.80
N LEU A 16 -0.84 -10.80 2.13
CA LEU A 16 0.29 -10.57 3.03
C LEU A 16 0.38 -11.67 4.11
N PRO A 17 1.59 -12.01 4.60
CA PRO A 17 1.73 -12.83 5.80
C PRO A 17 0.99 -12.18 6.98
N SER A 18 0.26 -12.96 7.78
CA SER A 18 -0.50 -12.43 8.94
C SER A 18 0.41 -11.69 9.92
N THR A 19 1.56 -12.28 10.23
CA THR A 19 2.57 -11.67 11.11
C THR A 19 3.07 -10.32 10.61
N TYR A 20 3.06 -10.08 9.30
CA TYR A 20 3.44 -8.80 8.73
C TYR A 20 2.34 -7.76 8.92
N VAL A 21 1.08 -8.17 8.71
CA VAL A 21 -0.07 -7.28 8.90
C VAL A 21 -0.22 -6.87 10.37
N ASP A 22 0.04 -7.78 11.32
CA ASP A 22 0.01 -7.50 12.76
C ASP A 22 1.05 -6.43 13.17
N MET A 23 2.10 -6.23 12.37
CA MET A 23 3.14 -5.22 12.60
C MET A 23 2.88 -3.90 11.87
N CYS A 24 1.92 -3.86 10.96
CA CYS A 24 1.61 -2.68 10.15
C CYS A 24 0.54 -1.81 10.83
N THR A 25 0.68 -0.51 10.67
CA THR A 25 -0.43 0.42 10.91
C THR A 25 -1.46 0.32 9.77
N PRO A 26 -2.73 0.70 9.99
CA PRO A 26 -3.71 0.80 8.90
C PRO A 26 -3.22 1.69 7.74
N GLU A 27 -2.47 2.76 8.03
CA GLU A 27 -1.84 3.62 7.05
C GLU A 27 -0.80 2.87 6.21
N ASP A 28 0.06 2.05 6.82
CA ASP A 28 1.03 1.22 6.08
C ASP A 28 0.30 0.24 5.13
N LEU A 29 -0.81 -0.35 5.58
CA LEU A 29 -1.62 -1.25 4.76
C LEU A 29 -2.28 -0.51 3.60
N ALA A 30 -2.76 0.71 3.82
CA ALA A 30 -3.29 1.55 2.76
C ALA A 30 -2.23 1.92 1.73
N GLU A 31 -1.02 2.30 2.17
CA GLU A 31 0.13 2.57 1.28
C GLU A 31 0.47 1.33 0.42
N LEU A 32 0.51 0.14 1.03
CA LEU A 32 0.78 -1.11 0.32
C LEU A 32 -0.32 -1.48 -0.68
N ALA A 33 -1.59 -1.29 -0.30
CA ALA A 33 -2.73 -1.53 -1.17
C ALA A 33 -2.70 -0.60 -2.40
N ALA A 34 -2.45 0.71 -2.21
CA ALA A 34 -2.26 1.64 -3.31
C ALA A 34 -1.08 1.24 -4.21
N ALA A 35 0.06 0.86 -3.62
CA ALA A 35 1.24 0.43 -4.38
C ALA A 35 0.99 -0.85 -5.18
N SER A 36 0.22 -1.82 -4.64
CA SER A 36 -0.18 -3.02 -5.37
C SER A 36 -1.13 -2.68 -6.50
N HIS A 37 -2.15 -1.87 -6.22
CA HIS A 37 -3.13 -1.44 -7.22
C HIS A 37 -2.48 -0.86 -8.47
N TRP A 38 -1.56 0.10 -8.30
CA TRP A 38 -0.86 0.72 -9.42
C TRP A 38 0.15 -0.21 -10.11
N ARG A 39 0.64 -1.24 -9.42
CA ARG A 39 1.50 -2.27 -10.04
C ARG A 39 0.67 -3.20 -10.93
N ASP A 40 -0.56 -3.48 -10.55
CA ASP A 40 -1.47 -4.38 -11.26
C ASP A 40 -2.16 -3.68 -12.45
N HIS A 41 -2.14 -2.34 -12.48
CA HIS A 41 -2.68 -1.51 -13.58
C HIS A 41 -1.57 -0.61 -14.20
N PRO A 42 -0.52 -1.20 -14.80
CA PRO A 42 0.61 -0.44 -15.36
C PRO A 42 0.22 0.41 -16.60
N GLU A 43 -0.92 0.12 -17.22
CA GLU A 43 -1.51 0.91 -18.31
C GLU A 43 -2.09 2.25 -17.83
N GLU A 44 -2.37 2.38 -16.53
CA GLU A 44 -2.87 3.60 -15.93
C GLU A 44 -1.72 4.44 -15.34
N THR A 45 -1.91 5.76 -15.31
CA THR A 45 -0.94 6.65 -14.65
C THR A 45 -1.32 6.80 -13.18
N PRO A 46 -0.41 6.48 -12.24
CA PRO A 46 -0.67 6.66 -10.82
C PRO A 46 -1.12 8.09 -10.51
N MET A 47 -2.31 8.21 -9.92
CA MET A 47 -2.84 9.50 -9.52
C MET A 47 -2.02 10.10 -8.35
N LEU A 48 -1.98 11.43 -8.28
CA LEU A 48 -1.33 12.14 -7.17
C LEU A 48 -1.92 11.75 -5.80
N VAL A 49 -3.22 11.47 -5.78
CA VAL A 49 -3.95 10.98 -4.61
C VAL A 49 -4.70 9.71 -5.02
N THR A 50 -4.56 8.66 -4.22
CA THR A 50 -5.33 7.43 -4.32
C THR A 50 -6.15 7.29 -3.05
N VAL A 51 -7.48 7.22 -3.18
CA VAL A 51 -8.34 6.94 -2.03
C VAL A 51 -8.42 5.43 -1.87
N VAL A 52 -7.92 4.92 -0.74
CA VAL A 52 -7.94 3.49 -0.40
C VAL A 52 -8.96 3.24 0.70
N HIS A 53 -9.89 2.32 0.47
CA HIS A 53 -10.75 1.75 1.51
C HIS A 53 -10.25 0.36 1.87
N LEU A 54 -9.85 0.17 3.12
CA LEU A 54 -9.49 -1.14 3.67
C LEU A 54 -10.74 -1.86 4.18
N GLN A 55 -11.48 -2.47 3.24
CA GLN A 55 -12.81 -3.04 3.46
C GLN A 55 -12.83 -4.23 4.42
N ASN A 56 -11.81 -5.08 4.34
CA ASN A 56 -11.71 -6.26 5.17
C ASN A 56 -10.25 -6.64 5.41
N VAL A 57 -9.80 -6.38 6.64
CA VAL A 57 -8.53 -6.82 7.21
C VAL A 57 -8.86 -7.69 8.41
N ASP A 58 -8.70 -9.00 8.26
CA ASP A 58 -9.04 -10.00 9.29
C ASP A 58 -10.49 -9.90 9.84
N GLY A 59 -11.45 -9.61 8.96
CA GLY A 59 -12.85 -9.43 9.33
C GLY A 59 -13.21 -8.02 9.82
N HIS A 60 -12.25 -7.09 9.84
CA HIS A 60 -12.46 -5.70 10.25
C HIS A 60 -12.39 -4.73 9.07
N ASP A 61 -13.36 -3.83 8.98
CA ASP A 61 -13.28 -2.66 8.10
C ASP A 61 -12.43 -1.60 8.82
N LEU A 62 -11.29 -1.23 8.22
CA LEU A 62 -10.38 -0.23 8.79
C LEU A 62 -10.63 1.18 8.23
N GLY A 63 -11.60 1.36 7.32
CA GLY A 63 -12.02 2.66 6.80
C GLY A 63 -11.21 3.18 5.61
N PHE A 64 -11.36 4.47 5.33
CA PHE A 64 -10.81 5.16 4.16
C PHE A 64 -9.55 5.94 4.50
N TYR A 65 -8.58 5.88 3.59
CA TYR A 65 -7.28 6.53 3.69
C TYR A 65 -6.97 7.24 2.37
N GLU A 66 -6.48 8.47 2.45
CA GLU A 66 -5.89 9.16 1.30
C GLU A 66 -4.40 8.84 1.22
N VAL A 67 -4.00 8.08 0.20
CA VAL A 67 -2.59 7.77 -0.08
C VAL A 67 -2.10 8.73 -1.14
N ARG A 68 -1.14 9.58 -0.78
CA ARG A 68 -0.54 10.52 -1.72
C ARG A 68 0.72 9.95 -2.32
N SER A 69 0.83 10.04 -3.63
CA SER A 69 2.11 9.86 -4.34
C SER A 69 2.97 11.10 -4.12
N GLU A 70 3.38 11.34 -2.88
CA GLU A 70 4.46 12.27 -2.60
C GLU A 70 5.75 11.53 -2.95
N GLN A 71 6.62 12.16 -3.75
CA GLN A 71 7.92 11.61 -4.14
C GLN A 71 8.78 11.39 -2.89
N ARG A 72 8.61 10.29 -2.15
CA ARG A 72 9.56 9.88 -1.13
C ARG A 72 10.83 9.46 -1.86
N GLN A 73 11.79 10.39 -1.99
CA GLN A 73 13.17 10.04 -2.28
C GLN A 73 13.72 9.24 -1.10
N VAL A 74 13.59 7.92 -1.14
CA VAL A 74 14.28 7.04 -0.20
C VAL A 74 15.75 6.99 -0.65
N PHE A 75 16.61 7.73 0.05
CA PHE A 75 18.05 7.69 -0.16
C PHE A 75 18.68 6.54 0.64
N THR A 76 19.24 5.56 -0.05
CA THR A 76 19.95 4.44 0.59
C THR A 76 21.44 4.75 0.69
N ALA A 77 21.96 4.86 1.90
CA ALA A 77 23.41 4.96 2.15
C ALA A 77 24.07 3.58 1.99
N ARG A 78 25.24 3.52 1.33
CA ARG A 78 26.12 2.35 1.30
C ARG A 78 27.45 2.67 1.98
N GLN A 79 27.98 1.72 2.75
CA GLN A 79 29.31 1.82 3.33
C GLN A 79 30.39 1.71 2.25
N LEU A 80 31.22 2.74 2.09
CA LEU A 80 32.44 2.66 1.29
C LEU A 80 33.48 1.84 2.07
N ARG A 81 33.90 0.68 1.53
CA ARG A 81 35.11 0.02 2.00
C ARG A 81 36.29 0.78 1.43
N GLN A 82 37.07 1.43 2.30
CA GLN A 82 38.38 1.93 1.94
C GLN A 82 39.33 0.72 1.82
N VAL A 83 40.09 0.70 0.73
CA VAL A 83 41.04 -0.36 0.33
C VAL A 83 42.20 -0.44 1.31
#